data_AF-A0AAV6Z8U7-F1
#
_entry.id   AF-A0AAV6Z8U7-F1
#
_cell.length_a   1.000
_cell.length_b   1.000
_cell.length_c   1.000
_cell.angle_alpha   90.00
_cell.angle_beta   90.00
_cell.angle_gamma   90.00
#
_symmetry.space_group_name_H-M   'P 1'
#
loop_
_entity.id
_entity.type
_entity.pdbx_description
1 polymer ?
#
loop_
_entity_poly.entity_id
_entity_poly.type
_entity_poly.pdbx_seq_one_letter_code
_entity_poly.pdbx_strand_id
1 'polypeptide(L)'
;MPLNLSQSLEDLLGDVNLTMYYRYNGSLTTPTCDEIVLWTIFKNPITVPSKVVTAFASAIKHNISANVETMQNNFRPVQPLNGRRVQASFPSVMALSPNSTATSNEGSVLSAALVVSMILMLLHTRC
;
A
#
# COMPACT_ATOMS: atom_id res chain seq x y z
N MET A 1 6.97 21.88 -8.99
CA MET A 1 6.57 22.53 -7.72
C MET A 1 7.84 22.68 -6.91
N PRO A 2 8.32 23.91 -6.65
CA PRO A 2 9.42 24.09 -5.71
C PRO A 2 8.92 23.69 -4.32
N LEU A 3 9.64 22.78 -3.66
CA LEU A 3 9.33 22.37 -2.29
C LEU A 3 9.68 23.54 -1.37
N ASN A 4 8.67 24.21 -0.81
CA ASN A 4 8.88 25.28 0.16
C ASN A 4 9.10 24.66 1.55
N LEU A 5 10.01 25.24 2.34
CA LEU A 5 10.74 24.60 3.46
C LEU A 5 9.92 24.33 4.74
N SER A 6 8.58 24.33 4.67
CA SER A 6 7.70 23.90 5.75
C SER A 6 6.57 23.05 5.17
N GLN A 7 6.86 21.78 4.88
CA GLN A 7 5.82 20.81 4.58
C GLN A 7 5.46 20.09 5.86
N SER A 8 4.19 20.14 6.23
CA SER A 8 3.69 19.39 7.36
C SER A 8 3.43 17.94 6.95
N LEU A 9 3.26 17.05 7.94
CA LEU A 9 2.92 15.66 7.64
C LEU A 9 1.53 15.56 6.99
N GLU A 10 0.63 16.45 7.39
CA GLU A 10 -0.72 16.57 6.87
C GLU A 10 -0.71 16.91 5.37
N ASP A 11 0.21 17.76 4.91
CA ASP A 11 0.37 18.07 3.47
C ASP A 11 0.77 16.82 2.66
N LEU A 12 1.57 15.93 3.25
CA LEU A 12 1.98 14.69 2.60
C LEU A 12 0.85 13.66 2.58
N LEU A 13 0.06 13.58 3.64
CA LEU A 13 -1.09 12.69 3.73
C LEU A 13 -2.28 13.16 2.86
N GLY A 14 -2.32 14.46 2.54
CA GLY A 14 -3.35 15.07 1.71
C GLY A 14 -4.76 14.80 2.28
N ASP A 15 -5.70 14.48 1.40
CA ASP A 15 -7.12 14.27 1.75
C ASP A 15 -7.43 12.84 2.24
N VAL A 16 -6.42 12.07 2.68
CA VAL A 16 -6.64 10.71 3.16
C VAL A 16 -7.51 10.71 4.41
N ASN A 17 -8.56 9.88 4.40
CA ASN A 17 -9.39 9.69 5.57
C ASN A 17 -8.65 8.86 6.63
N LEU A 18 -8.06 9.55 7.61
CA LEU A 18 -7.28 8.95 8.69
C LEU A 18 -8.10 8.04 9.62
N THR A 19 -9.43 8.12 9.57
CA THR A 19 -10.32 7.27 10.37
C THR A 19 -10.63 5.93 9.69
N MET A 20 -10.29 5.78 8.41
CA MET A 20 -10.50 4.55 7.63
C MET A 20 -9.17 3.87 7.32
N TYR A 21 -8.86 2.81 8.06
CA TYR A 21 -7.61 2.07 7.92
C TYR A 21 -7.80 0.59 8.22
N TYR A 22 -6.83 -0.19 7.76
CA TYR A 22 -6.59 -1.57 8.16
C TYR A 22 -5.46 -1.64 9.19
N ARG A 23 -5.54 -2.61 10.10
CA ARG A 23 -4.59 -2.81 11.19
C ARG A 23 -4.23 -4.28 11.35
N TYR A 24 -2.95 -4.62 11.41
CA TYR A 24 -2.48 -5.99 11.65
C TYR A 24 -1.06 -6.06 12.22
N ASN A 25 -0.74 -7.14 12.93
CA ASN A 25 0.63 -7.45 13.38
C ASN A 25 1.45 -8.04 12.22
N GLY A 26 2.63 -7.49 11.98
CA GLY A 26 3.53 -7.95 10.95
C GLY A 26 4.99 -7.67 11.27
N SER A 27 5.82 -7.69 10.23
CA SER A 27 7.26 -7.52 10.34
C SER A 27 7.77 -6.26 9.65
N LEU A 28 9.04 -5.95 9.91
CA LEU A 28 9.84 -5.10 9.05
C LEU A 28 9.85 -5.66 7.61
N THR A 29 9.82 -4.76 6.62
CA THR A 29 9.92 -5.12 5.19
C THR A 29 11.34 -5.10 4.67
N THR A 30 12.31 -4.82 5.54
CA THR A 30 13.75 -4.91 5.29
C THR A 30 14.37 -5.90 6.27
N PRO A 31 15.52 -6.52 5.93
CA PRO A 31 16.28 -7.30 6.90
C PRO A 31 16.50 -6.52 8.21
N THR A 32 16.35 -7.13 9.37
CA THR A 32 16.23 -8.58 9.69
C THR A 32 14.83 -9.19 9.61
N CYS A 33 13.80 -8.44 9.21
CA CYS A 33 12.41 -8.90 9.08
C CYS A 33 11.70 -9.25 10.40
N ASP A 34 12.10 -8.62 11.51
CA ASP A 34 11.54 -8.89 12.85
C ASP A 34 10.02 -8.61 12.91
N GLU A 35 9.25 -9.50 13.55
CA GLU A 35 7.80 -9.42 13.72
C GLU A 35 7.36 -8.52 14.88
N ILE A 36 7.79 -7.25 14.82
CA ILE A 36 7.59 -6.28 15.90
C ILE A 36 6.69 -5.10 15.48
N VAL A 37 6.13 -5.13 14.27
CA VAL A 37 5.44 -3.98 13.67
C VAL A 37 3.93 -4.15 13.77
N LEU A 38 3.25 -3.13 14.31
CA LEU A 38 1.80 -2.97 14.17
C LEU A 38 1.50 -2.08 12.97
N TRP A 39 1.14 -2.67 11.83
CA TRP A 39 0.92 -1.97 10.57
C TRP A 39 -0.42 -1.24 10.54
N THR A 40 -0.42 0.03 10.13
CA THR A 40 -1.62 0.79 9.77
C THR A 40 -1.59 1.13 8.30
N ILE A 41 -2.60 0.70 7.55
CA ILE A 41 -2.72 0.98 6.12
C ILE A 41 -4.01 1.75 5.88
N PHE A 42 -3.94 3.00 5.43
CA PHE A 42 -5.15 3.77 5.12
C PHE A 42 -5.94 3.12 3.98
N LYS A 43 -7.27 3.18 4.08
CA LYS A 43 -8.19 2.59 3.11
C LYS A 43 -8.06 3.22 1.73
N ASN A 44 -7.88 4.54 1.70
CA ASN A 44 -7.79 5.32 0.48
C ASN A 44 -6.33 5.71 0.22
N PRO A 45 -5.82 5.57 -1.01
CA PRO A 45 -4.47 5.97 -1.37
C PRO A 45 -4.33 7.48 -1.47
N ILE A 46 -3.10 7.98 -1.29
CA ILE A 46 -2.73 9.36 -1.60
C ILE A 46 -2.56 9.47 -3.11
N THR A 47 -3.28 10.40 -3.75
CA THR A 47 -3.15 10.62 -5.19
C THR A 47 -1.98 11.54 -5.47
N VAL A 48 -1.05 11.10 -6.32
CA VAL A 48 0.14 11.87 -6.71
C VAL A 48 0.14 12.04 -8.24
N PRO A 49 0.46 13.22 -8.78
CA PRO A 49 0.58 13.41 -10.22
C PRO A 49 1.63 12.47 -10.83
N SER A 50 1.32 11.82 -11.95
CA SER A 50 2.22 10.88 -12.63
C SER A 50 3.64 11.43 -12.87
N LYS A 51 3.73 12.72 -13.27
CA LYS A 51 5.03 13.40 -13.45
C LYS A 51 5.93 13.39 -12.21
N VAL A 52 5.34 13.43 -11.01
CA VAL A 52 6.08 13.37 -9.75
C VAL A 52 6.57 11.94 -9.49
N VAL A 53 5.74 10.93 -9.77
CA VAL A 53 6.13 9.51 -9.65
C VAL A 53 7.32 9.21 -10.58
N THR A 54 7.25 9.62 -11.85
CA THR A 54 8.33 9.43 -12.81
C THR A 54 9.60 10.19 -12.44
N ALA A 55 9.47 11.44 -11.98
CA ALA A 55 10.62 12.23 -11.53
C ALA A 55 11.28 11.60 -10.29
N PHE A 56 10.50 11.14 -9.32
CA PHE A 56 11.01 10.49 -8.11
C PHE A 56 11.77 9.20 -8.45
N ALA A 57 11.15 8.33 -9.25
CA ALA A 57 11.74 7.06 -9.65
C ALA A 57 13.05 7.20 -10.44
N SER A 58 13.26 8.33 -11.13
CA SER A 58 14.49 8.58 -11.91
C SER A 58 15.55 9.39 -11.15
N ALA A 59 15.16 10.11 -10.09
CA ALA A 59 16.05 11.00 -9.34
C ALA A 59 16.92 10.26 -8.31
N ILE A 60 16.41 9.18 -7.72
CA ILE A 60 17.11 8.47 -6.64
C ILE A 60 18.08 7.46 -7.21
N LYS A 61 19.35 7.55 -6.79
CA LYS A 61 20.43 6.66 -7.23
C LYS A 61 21.05 5.94 -6.05
N HIS A 62 21.65 4.79 -6.32
CA HIS A 62 22.41 4.02 -5.35
C HIS A 62 23.81 3.71 -5.92
N ASN A 63 24.79 3.61 -5.03
CA ASN A 63 26.17 3.35 -5.39
C ASN A 63 26.54 1.95 -4.93
N ILE A 64 26.43 0.98 -5.83
CA ILE A 64 26.93 -0.38 -5.62
C ILE A 64 28.10 -0.55 -6.58
N SER A 65 29.33 -0.44 -6.03
CA SER A 65 30.61 -0.73 -6.69
C SER A 65 30.82 -0.04 -8.05
N ALA A 66 31.53 1.10 -8.03
CA ALA A 66 32.05 1.87 -9.18
C ALA A 66 31.02 2.40 -10.22
N ASN A 67 29.78 1.90 -10.21
CA ASN A 67 28.70 2.34 -11.10
C ASN A 67 27.56 2.95 -10.29
N VAL A 68 27.02 4.07 -10.77
CA VAL A 68 25.87 4.74 -10.18
C VAL A 68 24.62 4.33 -10.95
N GLU A 69 23.71 3.62 -10.28
CA GLU A 69 22.48 3.12 -10.88
C GLU A 69 21.25 3.74 -10.21
N THR A 70 20.17 3.92 -10.97
CA THR A 70 18.89 4.37 -10.45
C THR A 70 18.29 3.32 -9.52
N MET A 71 17.76 3.76 -8.38
CA MET A 71 17.10 2.88 -7.43
C MET A 71 15.72 2.48 -7.96
N GLN A 72 15.54 1.20 -8.25
CA GLN A 72 14.29 0.65 -8.79
C GLN A 72 13.86 -0.57 -7.97
N ASN A 73 12.57 -0.89 -7.99
CA ASN A 73 11.99 -2.09 -7.36
C ASN A 73 12.38 -2.28 -5.88
N ASN A 74 12.51 -1.17 -5.14
CA ASN A 74 12.95 -1.13 -3.74
C ASN A 74 11.80 -1.39 -2.75
N PHE A 75 11.03 -2.44 -3.00
CA PHE A 75 9.94 -2.88 -2.14
C PHE A 75 10.07 -4.38 -1.85
N ARG A 76 9.42 -4.84 -0.78
CA ARG A 76 9.35 -6.27 -0.48
C ARG A 76 8.11 -6.90 -1.13
N PRO A 77 8.25 -8.09 -1.74
CA PRO A 77 7.17 -9.05 -1.97
C PRO A 77 6.09 -9.15 -0.90
N VAL A 78 4.84 -9.30 -1.32
CA VAL A 78 3.78 -9.64 -0.36
C VAL A 78 3.92 -11.06 0.14
N GLN A 79 3.63 -11.19 1.42
CA GLN A 79 3.84 -12.41 2.18
C GLN A 79 2.49 -13.08 2.48
N PRO A 80 2.46 -14.42 2.59
CA PRO A 80 1.26 -15.15 2.99
C PRO A 80 0.69 -14.63 4.31
N LEU A 81 -0.64 -14.64 4.43
CA LEU A 81 -1.29 -14.12 5.64
C LEU A 81 -1.06 -15.02 6.86
N ASN A 82 -0.83 -16.32 6.68
CA ASN A 82 -0.52 -17.29 7.75
C ASN A 82 -1.51 -17.24 8.93
N GLY A 83 -2.81 -17.07 8.64
CA GLY A 83 -3.85 -17.01 9.66
C GLY A 83 -3.92 -15.69 10.44
N ARG A 84 -3.07 -14.69 10.12
CA ARG A 84 -3.14 -13.37 10.74
C ARG A 84 -4.48 -12.69 10.44
N ARG A 85 -5.05 -12.04 11.45
CA ARG A 85 -6.30 -11.28 11.32
C ARG A 85 -5.98 -9.84 10.96
N VAL A 86 -6.60 -9.34 9.90
CA VAL A 86 -6.58 -7.93 9.52
C VAL A 86 -7.87 -7.28 10.03
N GLN A 87 -7.73 -6.25 10.85
CA GLN A 87 -8.85 -5.46 11.36
C GLN A 87 -9.09 -4.27 10.43
N ALA A 88 -10.35 -3.85 10.27
CA ALA A 88 -10.72 -2.62 9.59
C ALA A 88 -11.39 -1.67 10.59
N SER A 89 -11.07 -0.38 10.54
CA SER A 89 -11.68 0.64 11.40
C SER A 89 -13.04 1.15 10.90
N PHE A 90 -13.47 0.66 9.74
CA PHE A 90 -14.73 1.04 9.10
C PHE A 90 -15.61 -0.19 8.92
N PRO A 91 -16.94 -0.03 8.95
CA PRO A 91 -17.85 -1.14 8.74
C PRO A 91 -17.67 -1.70 7.33
N SER A 92 -17.56 -3.02 7.22
CA SER A 92 -17.74 -3.72 5.96
C SER A 92 -19.16 -3.45 5.49
N VAL A 93 -19.34 -2.98 4.25
CA VAL A 93 -20.67 -2.75 3.62
C VAL A 93 -21.41 -4.07 3.33
N MET A 94 -21.26 -5.07 4.20
CA MET A 94 -21.93 -6.37 4.14
C MET A 94 -23.06 -6.49 5.16
N ALA A 95 -23.25 -5.51 6.05
CA ALA A 95 -24.13 -5.66 7.21
C ALA A 95 -25.47 -4.91 7.13
N LEU A 96 -25.94 -4.47 5.95
CA LEU A 96 -27.33 -4.01 5.78
C LEU A 96 -27.87 -4.30 4.37
N SER A 97 -28.47 -5.48 4.19
CA SER A 97 -29.67 -5.64 3.36
C SER A 97 -30.36 -6.97 3.71
N PRO A 98 -31.47 -6.97 4.47
CA PRO A 98 -32.38 -8.09 4.50
C PRO A 98 -33.37 -7.92 3.34
N ASN A 99 -32.98 -8.32 2.13
CA ASN A 99 -33.93 -9.02 1.27
C ASN A 99 -33.24 -9.79 0.15
N SER A 100 -33.57 -11.06 0.10
CA SER A 100 -33.22 -12.03 -0.92
C SER A 100 -33.61 -11.55 -2.32
N THR A 101 -32.66 -11.52 -3.25
CA THR A 101 -32.77 -12.12 -4.58
C THR A 101 -31.38 -12.19 -5.21
N ALA A 102 -30.96 -13.38 -5.58
CA ALA A 102 -29.75 -13.62 -6.35
C ALA A 102 -29.95 -13.10 -7.78
N THR A 103 -29.20 -12.06 -8.14
CA THR A 103 -29.00 -11.67 -9.54
C THR A 103 -27.52 -11.37 -9.73
N SER A 104 -26.85 -12.25 -10.47
CA SER A 104 -25.45 -12.18 -10.86
C SER A 104 -25.20 -10.95 -11.74
N ASN A 105 -24.49 -9.95 -11.22
CA ASN A 105 -23.97 -8.83 -12.00
C ASN A 105 -22.43 -8.86 -11.96
N GLU A 106 -21.86 -9.26 -13.09
CA GLU A 106 -20.43 -9.43 -13.47
C GLU A 106 -19.63 -8.10 -13.52
N GLY A 107 -19.81 -7.20 -12.56
CA GLY A 107 -19.33 -5.81 -12.70
C GLY A 107 -18.93 -5.12 -11.41
N SER A 108 -17.99 -5.69 -10.65
CA SER A 108 -17.30 -4.97 -9.53
C SER A 108 -15.99 -5.64 -9.07
N VAL A 109 -15.70 -6.86 -9.53
CA VAL A 109 -14.52 -7.62 -9.12
C VAL A 109 -13.20 -7.01 -9.61
N LEU A 110 -13.22 -6.31 -10.74
CA LEU A 110 -12.01 -5.75 -11.37
C LEU A 110 -11.33 -4.65 -10.54
N SER A 111 -12.10 -3.81 -9.82
CA SER A 111 -11.52 -2.70 -9.05
C SER A 111 -10.87 -3.19 -7.74
N ALA A 112 -11.51 -4.11 -7.03
CA ALA A 112 -10.93 -4.72 -5.82
C ALA A 112 -9.75 -5.64 -6.15
N ALA A 113 -9.82 -6.36 -7.27
CA ALA A 113 -8.73 -7.24 -7.72
C ALA A 113 -7.46 -6.46 -8.07
N LEU A 114 -7.55 -5.24 -8.61
CA LEU A 114 -6.38 -4.44 -8.95
C LEU A 114 -5.63 -3.89 -7.72
N VAL A 115 -6.36 -3.50 -6.66
CA VAL A 115 -5.76 -3.02 -5.41
C VAL A 115 -5.11 -4.18 -4.62
N VAL A 116 -5.75 -5.36 -4.62
CA VAL A 116 -5.18 -6.59 -4.03
C VAL A 116 -4.04 -7.17 -4.89
N SER A 117 -4.05 -6.94 -6.20
CA SER A 117 -3.00 -7.38 -7.14
C SER A 117 -1.73 -6.53 -7.09
N MET A 118 -1.84 -5.21 -6.83
CA MET A 118 -0.65 -4.40 -6.52
C MET A 118 0.03 -4.81 -5.21
N ILE A 119 -0.75 -5.38 -4.30
CA ILE A 119 -0.24 -6.08 -3.11
C ILE A 119 0.39 -7.42 -3.59
N LEU A 120 -0.25 -8.24 -4.43
CA LEU A 120 0.19 -9.61 -4.75
C LEU A 120 1.38 -9.84 -5.71
N MET A 121 1.86 -8.86 -6.49
CA MET A 121 2.60 -9.16 -7.74
C MET A 121 4.11 -9.38 -7.68
N LEU A 122 4.72 -9.64 -6.52
CA LEU A 122 6.19 -9.64 -6.42
C LEU A 122 6.65 -10.79 -5.51
N LEU A 123 7.31 -11.82 -6.04
CA LEU A 123 8.05 -12.90 -5.35
C LEU A 123 9.38 -13.06 -6.12
N HIS A 124 10.59 -12.98 -5.54
CA HIS A 124 11.20 -13.99 -4.66
C HIS A 124 12.35 -13.41 -3.80
N THR A 125 12.55 -14.08 -2.65
CA THR A 125 13.77 -14.22 -1.81
C THR A 125 14.50 -12.98 -1.31
N ARG A 126 14.14 -12.50 -0.11
CA ARG A 126 14.75 -12.89 1.17
C ARG A 126 13.91 -12.26 2.29
N CYS A 127 13.38 -13.14 3.14
CA CYS A 127 12.06 -13.06 3.77
C CYS A 127 10.95 -13.06 2.68
#